data_AF-A0A7X6YA77-F1
#
_entry.id   AF-A0A7X6YA77-F1
#
_cell.length_a   1.000
_cell.length_b   1.000
_cell.length_c   1.000
_cell.angle_alpha   90.00
_cell.angle_beta   90.00
_cell.angle_gamma   90.00
#
_symmetry.space_group_name_H-M   'P 1'
#
loop_
_entity.id
_entity.type
_entity.pdbx_description
1 polymer ?
#
loop_
_entity_poly.entity_id
_entity_poly.type
_entity_poly.pdbx_seq_one_letter_code
_entity_poly.pdbx_strand_id
1 'polypeptide(L)' 'MLTNFHLPRSTLIMMAAALAARELILEAYREAVRERYRFFSYGDCMLIV' A
#
# COMPACT_ATOMS: atom_id res chain seq x y z
N MET A 1 -2.31 -10.67 -4.22
CA MET A 1 -3.28 -9.57 -4.41
C MET A 1 -2.62 -8.39 -5.11
N LEU A 2 -3.17 -7.90 -6.22
CA LEU A 2 -2.73 -6.67 -6.88
C LEU A 2 -3.66 -5.51 -6.48
N THR A 3 -3.11 -4.40 -5.98
CA THR A 3 -3.89 -3.23 -5.56
C THR A 3 -3.07 -1.95 -5.70
N ASN A 4 -3.70 -0.78 -5.72
CA ASN A 4 -2.98 0.50 -5.79
C ASN A 4 -2.42 0.89 -4.40
N PHE A 5 -1.52 1.88 -4.37
CA PHE A 5 -1.16 2.55 -3.12
C PHE A 5 -2.27 3.51 -2.66
N HIS A 6 -3.02 3.13 -1.62
CA HIS A 6 -4.12 3.91 -1.04
C HIS A 6 -3.65 4.87 0.06
N LEU A 7 -4.38 5.95 0.35
CA LEU A 7 -3.99 6.88 1.42
C LEU A 7 -4.06 6.25 2.83
N PRO A 8 -3.22 6.74 3.79
CA PRO A 8 -3.28 6.32 5.18
C PRO A 8 -4.70 6.48 5.74
N ARG A 9 -5.17 5.51 6.53
CA ARG A 9 -6.53 5.43 7.14
C ARG A 9 -7.69 5.12 6.19
N SER A 10 -7.40 4.59 4.99
CA SER A 10 -8.44 3.98 4.15
C SER A 10 -8.80 2.57 4.64
N THR A 11 -10.05 2.16 4.42
CA THR A 11 -10.50 0.77 4.64
C THR A 11 -9.71 -0.24 3.80
N LEU A 12 -9.18 0.20 2.65
CA LEU A 12 -8.35 -0.61 1.76
C LEU A 12 -6.97 -0.93 2.36
N ILE A 13 -6.38 -0.01 3.13
CA ILE A 13 -5.17 -0.31 3.92
C ILE A 13 -5.48 -1.34 5.01
N MET A 14 -6.65 -1.28 5.64
CA MET A 14 -7.03 -2.27 6.66
C MET A 14 -7.19 -3.66 6.04
N MET A 15 -7.77 -3.75 4.83
CA MET A 15 -7.89 -5.00 4.07
C MET A 15 -6.52 -5.55 3.65
N ALA A 16 -5.63 -4.70 3.12
CA ALA A 16 -4.27 -5.10 2.78
C ALA A 16 -3.49 -5.58 4.01
N ALA A 17 -3.64 -4.90 5.16
CA ALA A 17 -2.99 -5.27 6.43
C ALA A 17 -3.53 -6.57 7.05
N ALA A 18 -4.78 -6.96 6.72
CA ALA A 18 -5.33 -8.25 7.10
C ALA A 18 -4.78 -9.39 6.22
N LEU A 19 -4.35 -9.08 4.99
CA LEU A 19 -3.79 -10.05 4.04
C LEU A 19 -2.28 -10.23 4.18
N ALA A 20 -1.56 -9.14 4.46
CA ALA A 20 -0.13 -9.14 4.71
C ALA A 20 0.13 -8.29 5.97
N ALA A 21 0.88 -8.86 6.92
CA ALA A 21 1.12 -8.29 8.24
C ALA A 21 1.25 -6.75 8.22
N ARG A 22 0.55 -6.08 9.13
CA ARG A 22 0.41 -4.61 9.16
C ARG A 22 1.76 -3.89 9.10
N GLU A 23 2.77 -4.41 9.78
CA GLU A 23 4.11 -3.85 9.85
C GLU A 23 4.78 -3.85 8.46
N LEU A 24 4.63 -4.93 7.71
CA LEU A 24 5.17 -5.07 6.35
C LEU A 24 4.51 -4.08 5.38
N ILE A 25 3.18 -3.92 5.47
CA ILE A 25 2.46 -2.93 4.67
C ILE A 25 2.94 -1.51 5.00
N LEU A 26 3.09 -1.18 6.29
CA LEU A 26 3.55 0.15 6.69
C LEU A 26 4.99 0.43 6.23
N GLU A 27 5.86 -0.58 6.23
CA GLU A 27 7.23 -0.46 5.71
C GLU A 27 7.24 -0.24 4.20
N ALA A 28 6.49 -1.04 3.44
CA ALA A 28 6.35 -0.87 1.99
C ALA A 28 5.81 0.53 1.61
N TYR A 29 4.91 1.09 2.44
CA TYR A 29 4.41 2.45 2.27
C TYR A 29 5.46 3.53 2.51
N ARG A 30 6.30 3.37 3.54
CA ARG A 30 7.43 4.30 3.79
C ARG A 30 8.40 4.28 2.62
N GLU A 31 8.69 3.10 2.10
CA GLU A 31 9.53 2.92 0.92
C GLU A 31 8.93 3.59 -0.31
N ALA A 32 7.65 3.36 -0.59
CA ALA A 32 6.94 3.98 -1.71
C ALA A 32 6.95 5.52 -1.62
N VAL A 33 6.86 6.10 -0.42
CA VAL A 33 7.00 7.55 -0.22
C VAL A 33 8.44 8.02 -0.49
N ARG A 34 9.45 7.29 0.01
CA ARG A 34 10.86 7.60 -0.22
C ARG A 34 11.22 7.62 -1.71
N GLU A 35 10.73 6.63 -2.43
CA GLU A 35 10.95 6.45 -3.87
C GLU A 35 9.96 7.27 -4.74
N ARG A 36 9.11 8.11 -4.12
CA ARG A 36 8.16 9.01 -4.79
C ARG A 36 7.18 8.30 -5.74
N TYR A 37 6.70 7.12 -5.34
CA TYR A 37 5.62 6.43 -6.05
C TYR A 37 4.38 7.31 -6.11
N ARG A 38 3.60 7.12 -7.16
CA ARG A 38 2.31 7.80 -7.34
C ARG A 38 1.25 7.01 -6.60
N PHE A 39 0.47 7.69 -5.76
CA PHE A 39 -0.60 7.08 -4.98
C PHE A 39 -1.95 7.23 -5.71
N PHE A 40 -2.98 6.54 -5.21
CA PHE A 40 -4.39 6.62 -5.64
C PHE A 40 -4.74 5.86 -6.93
N SER A 41 -5.91 6.14 -7.50
CA SER A 41 -6.56 5.37 -8.57
C SER A 41 -5.73 5.24 -9.86
N TYR A 42 -4.92 6.26 -10.18
CA TYR A 42 -4.08 6.30 -11.39
C TYR A 42 -2.58 6.29 -11.06
N GLY A 43 -2.26 5.91 -9.82
CA GLY A 43 -0.89 5.79 -9.36
C GLY A 43 -0.26 4.46 -9.71
N ASP A 44 0.82 4.15 -9.01
CA ASP A 44 1.51 2.89 -9.11
C ASP A 44 0.81 1.81 -8.24
N CYS A 45 1.15 0.55 -8.51
CA CYS A 45 0.51 -0.60 -7.87
C CYS A 45 1.47 -1.32 -6.92
N MET A 46 0.88 -1.96 -5.92
CA MET A 46 1.50 -2.89 -4.98
C MET A 46 1.00 -4.31 -5.29
N LEU A 47 1.93 -5.25 -5.39
CA LEU A 47 1.64 -6.68 -5.50
C LEU A 47 2.01 -7.36 -4.18
N ILE A 48 1.03 -8.00 -3.55
CA ILE A 48 1.20 -8.84 -2.36
C ILE A 48 1.20 -10.30 -2.82
N VAL A 49 2.25 -11.06 -2.55
CA VAL A 49 2.39 -12.50 -2.90
C VAL A 49 2.53 -13.38 -1.67
#